data_AF-A0A1V6SKI8-F1
#
_entry.id   AF-A0A1V6SKI8-F1
#
_cell.length_a   1.000
_cell.length_b   1.000
_cell.length_c   1.000
_cell.angle_alpha   90.00
_cell.angle_beta   90.00
_cell.angle_gamma   90.00
#
_symmetry.space_group_name_H-M   'P 1'
#
loop_
_entity.id
_entity.type
_entity.pdbx_description
1 polymer ?
#
loop_
_entity_poly.entity_id
_entity_poly.type
_entity_poly.pdbx_seq_one_letter_code
_entity_poly.pdbx_strand_id
1 'polypeptide(L)'
;MQVRKHDDILYLDHFATFLQQCHFTTGFAAANADIATVVGNYTLLNQIAIAIGALVASRKGSIRTFGKFESPQHIAFRACGRSLNKLHSTISKINPVFREDIFWCTFLHGLFELMAENSENSFSNHMVFGTSQILLRLEPTAQLCVSTKSLIDAYWILEVNRTILYGDNLSLDPGNYHLSWTKKGWPEPLQKILILMIRTSTFAKRQAI
;
A
#
# COMPACT_ATOMS: atom_id res chain seq x y z
N MET A 1 -25.09 -13.06 15.53
CA MET A 1 -24.00 -13.22 14.54
C MET A 1 -24.20 -12.39 13.25
N GLN A 2 -25.40 -11.87 12.97
CA GLN A 2 -25.68 -11.00 11.79
C GLN A 2 -25.06 -9.59 11.86
N VAL A 3 -24.93 -8.99 13.04
CA VAL A 3 -24.46 -7.59 13.21
C VAL A 3 -23.03 -7.39 12.70
N ARG A 4 -22.10 -8.31 12.98
CA ARG A 4 -20.70 -8.21 12.52
C ARG A 4 -20.56 -8.19 10.99
N LYS A 5 -21.41 -8.93 10.26
CA LYS A 5 -21.35 -8.96 8.79
C LYS A 5 -21.79 -7.62 8.16
N HIS A 6 -22.67 -6.89 8.82
CA HIS A 6 -23.12 -5.58 8.34
C HIS A 6 -22.04 -4.53 8.54
N ASP A 7 -21.35 -4.55 9.69
CA ASP A 7 -20.25 -3.64 9.99
C ASP A 7 -19.05 -3.88 9.05
N ASP A 8 -18.73 -5.14 8.73
CA ASP A 8 -17.65 -5.48 7.79
C ASP A 8 -17.91 -4.88 6.39
N ILE A 9 -19.16 -4.93 5.89
CA ILE A 9 -19.52 -4.32 4.60
C ILE A 9 -19.33 -2.80 4.65
N LEU A 10 -19.81 -2.15 5.72
CA LEU A 10 -19.64 -0.71 5.92
C LEU A 10 -18.16 -0.30 5.91
N TYR A 11 -17.29 -1.05 6.58
CA TYR A 11 -15.86 -0.75 6.58
C TYR A 11 -15.21 -1.00 5.23
N LEU A 12 -15.63 -2.02 4.49
CA LEU A 12 -15.16 -2.24 3.12
C LEU A 12 -15.58 -1.11 2.18
N ASP A 13 -16.77 -0.53 2.35
CA ASP A 13 -17.20 0.66 1.60
C ASP A 13 -16.34 1.89 1.94
N HIS A 14 -16.05 2.09 3.23
CA HIS A 14 -15.15 3.15 3.67
C HIS A 14 -13.72 2.98 3.12
N PHE A 15 -13.23 1.74 3.05
CA PHE A 15 -11.96 1.40 2.45
C PHE A 15 -11.94 1.70 0.95
N ALA A 16 -12.94 1.25 0.20
CA ALA A 16 -13.05 1.49 -1.23
C ALA A 16 -13.09 3.00 -1.54
N THR A 17 -13.89 3.75 -0.77
CA THR A 17 -13.97 5.22 -0.88
C THR A 17 -12.61 5.87 -0.59
N PHE A 18 -11.89 5.40 0.44
CA PHE A 18 -10.59 5.94 0.79
C PHE A 18 -9.55 5.72 -0.33
N LEU A 19 -9.45 4.51 -0.87
CA LEU A 19 -8.54 4.25 -1.98
C LEU A 19 -8.93 4.99 -3.26
N GLN A 20 -10.22 5.23 -3.50
CA GLN A 20 -10.68 6.10 -4.59
C GLN A 20 -10.16 7.53 -4.46
N GLN A 21 -9.98 8.02 -3.24
CA GLN A 21 -9.44 9.35 -2.94
C GLN A 21 -7.90 9.37 -2.95
N CYS A 22 -7.23 8.21 -2.95
CA CYS A 22 -5.79 8.13 -3.09
C CYS A 22 -5.36 8.40 -4.53
N HIS A 23 -4.99 9.64 -4.82
CA HIS A 23 -4.48 10.07 -6.13
C HIS A 23 -2.97 9.82 -6.30
N PHE A 24 -2.47 8.62 -5.96
CA PHE A 24 -1.04 8.31 -6.09
C PHE A 24 -0.55 8.45 -7.55
N THR A 25 -1.33 7.97 -8.51
CA THR A 25 -1.17 8.23 -9.96
C THR A 25 -2.53 8.32 -10.65
N THR A 26 -2.57 8.90 -11.85
CA THR A 26 -3.77 8.85 -12.72
C THR A 26 -4.14 7.40 -13.10
N GLY A 27 -3.14 6.53 -13.29
CA GLY A 27 -3.32 5.10 -13.55
C GLY A 27 -3.90 4.35 -12.34
N PHE A 28 -3.44 4.66 -11.13
CA PHE A 28 -4.00 4.12 -9.89
C PHE A 28 -5.46 4.56 -9.74
N ALA A 29 -5.75 5.85 -9.95
CA ALA A 29 -7.10 6.39 -9.92
C ALA A 29 -8.05 5.71 -10.93
N ALA A 30 -7.55 5.39 -12.13
CA ALA A 30 -8.31 4.69 -13.17
C ALA A 30 -8.44 3.17 -12.90
N ALA A 31 -7.44 2.55 -12.29
CA ALA A 31 -7.46 1.14 -11.88
C ALA A 31 -8.30 0.89 -10.61
N ASN A 32 -8.79 1.96 -9.96
CA ASN A 32 -9.58 1.88 -8.73
C ASN A 32 -10.92 1.15 -8.90
N ALA A 33 -11.46 1.06 -10.12
CA ALA A 33 -12.66 0.28 -10.40
C ALA A 33 -12.49 -1.22 -10.04
N ASP A 34 -11.24 -1.71 -9.96
CA ASP A 34 -10.91 -3.10 -9.69
C ASP A 34 -10.43 -3.36 -8.24
N ILE A 35 -10.44 -2.37 -7.33
CA ILE A 35 -9.95 -2.60 -5.95
C ILE A 35 -10.87 -3.55 -5.18
N ALA A 36 -12.18 -3.42 -5.36
CA ALA A 36 -13.14 -4.39 -4.81
C ALA A 36 -12.89 -5.79 -5.40
N THR A 37 -12.53 -5.86 -6.68
CA THR A 37 -12.12 -7.10 -7.36
C THR A 37 -10.83 -7.65 -6.76
N VAL A 38 -9.80 -6.83 -6.50
CA VAL A 38 -8.53 -7.23 -5.88
C VAL A 38 -8.74 -7.78 -4.46
N VAL A 39 -9.53 -7.09 -3.63
CA VAL A 39 -9.88 -7.58 -2.28
C VAL A 39 -10.75 -8.84 -2.34
N GLY A 40 -11.66 -8.92 -3.32
CA GLY A 40 -12.48 -10.11 -3.57
C GLY A 40 -11.66 -11.32 -4.04
N ASN A 41 -10.63 -11.08 -4.85
CA ASN A 41 -9.75 -12.12 -5.40
C ASN A 41 -8.80 -12.68 -4.33
N TYR A 42 -8.45 -11.89 -3.31
CA TYR A 42 -7.45 -12.25 -2.33
C TYR A 42 -8.00 -12.22 -0.90
N THR A 43 -8.33 -13.40 -0.37
CA THR A 43 -8.80 -13.54 1.02
C THR A 43 -7.81 -13.05 2.08
N LEU A 44 -6.52 -12.88 1.71
CA LEU A 44 -5.49 -12.30 2.56
C LEU A 44 -5.75 -10.81 2.84
N LEU A 45 -6.36 -10.08 1.89
CA LEU A 45 -6.56 -8.64 1.97
C LEU A 45 -7.75 -8.22 2.81
N ASN A 46 -8.71 -9.11 3.03
CA ASN A 46 -9.98 -8.76 3.69
C ASN A 46 -9.78 -8.09 5.07
N GLN A 47 -8.93 -8.67 5.93
CA GLN A 47 -8.73 -8.12 7.28
C GLN A 47 -8.00 -6.76 7.27
N ILE A 48 -7.06 -6.52 6.36
CA ILE A 48 -6.39 -5.21 6.28
C ILE A 48 -7.28 -4.15 5.61
N ALA A 49 -8.13 -4.55 4.66
CA ALA A 49 -9.14 -3.68 4.08
C ALA A 49 -10.16 -3.22 5.14
N ILE A 50 -10.68 -4.14 5.96
CA ILE A 50 -11.54 -3.80 7.11
C ILE A 50 -10.81 -2.88 8.09
N ALA A 51 -9.53 -3.15 8.37
CA ALA A 51 -8.75 -2.34 9.30
C ALA A 51 -8.64 -0.88 8.85
N ILE A 52 -8.25 -0.64 7.60
CA ILE A 52 -8.16 0.69 7.01
C ILE A 52 -9.55 1.36 6.99
N GLY A 53 -10.58 0.64 6.54
CA GLY A 53 -11.96 1.15 6.50
C GLY A 53 -12.47 1.60 7.87
N ALA A 54 -12.22 0.80 8.90
CA ALA A 54 -12.59 1.12 10.28
C ALA A 54 -11.80 2.31 10.84
N LEU A 55 -10.52 2.47 10.46
CA LEU A 55 -9.70 3.61 10.83
C LEU A 55 -10.17 4.91 10.14
N VAL A 56 -10.60 4.83 8.87
CA VAL A 56 -11.22 5.97 8.17
C VAL A 56 -12.53 6.36 8.83
N ALA A 57 -13.37 5.37 9.16
CA ALA A 57 -14.64 5.58 9.84
C ALA A 57 -14.44 6.22 11.23
N SER A 58 -13.41 5.80 11.98
CA SER A 58 -13.12 6.36 13.30
C SER A 58 -12.79 7.86 13.24
N ARG A 59 -12.18 8.33 12.15
CA ARG A 59 -11.84 9.75 11.93
C ARG A 59 -13.05 10.58 11.53
N LYS A 60 -13.94 10.02 10.71
CA LYS A 60 -15.18 10.69 10.27
C LYS A 60 -16.23 10.76 11.39
N GLY A 61 -16.11 9.88 12.40
CA GLY A 61 -17.10 9.68 13.47
C GLY A 61 -16.83 10.36 14.81
N SER A 62 -15.90 11.33 14.91
CA SER A 62 -15.48 11.99 16.18
C SER A 62 -16.59 12.69 17.00
N ILE A 63 -17.88 12.57 16.62
CA ILE A 63 -19.02 13.19 17.29
C ILE A 63 -20.02 12.15 17.86
N ARG A 64 -19.91 10.84 17.55
CA ARG A 64 -20.80 9.83 18.13
C ARG A 64 -20.22 9.22 19.40
N THR A 65 -20.89 9.44 20.53
CA THR A 65 -20.63 8.71 21.78
C THR A 65 -20.90 7.22 21.54
N PHE A 66 -19.84 6.43 21.45
CA PHE A 66 -19.95 4.98 21.32
C PHE A 66 -20.42 4.42 22.66
N GLY A 67 -21.72 4.12 22.75
CA GLY A 67 -22.33 3.41 23.89
C GLY A 67 -21.93 1.93 23.90
N LYS A 68 -22.91 1.00 23.83
CA LYS A 68 -22.70 -0.47 23.88
C LYS A 68 -21.93 -1.09 22.68
N PHE A 69 -21.48 -0.29 21.71
CA PHE A 69 -20.83 -0.77 20.49
C PHE A 69 -19.31 -0.57 20.56
N GLU A 70 -18.56 -1.53 20.01
CA GLU A 70 -17.11 -1.44 19.92
C GLU A 70 -16.71 -0.25 19.02
N SER A 71 -15.77 0.58 19.48
CA SER A 71 -15.33 1.73 18.68
C SER A 71 -14.67 1.26 17.36
N PRO A 72 -14.88 1.97 16.23
CA PRO A 72 -14.23 1.66 14.96
C PRO A 72 -12.69 1.61 15.05
N GLN A 73 -12.08 2.43 15.93
CA GLN A 73 -10.64 2.39 16.16
C GLN A 73 -10.16 1.04 16.74
N HIS A 74 -10.83 0.52 17.78
CA HIS A 74 -10.54 -0.81 18.32
C HIS A 74 -10.72 -1.93 17.27
N ILE A 75 -11.76 -1.83 16.43
CA ILE A 75 -11.96 -2.75 15.31
C ILE A 75 -10.80 -2.67 14.32
N ALA A 76 -10.33 -1.46 14.00
CA ALA A 76 -9.22 -1.21 13.09
C ALA A 76 -7.93 -1.92 13.54
N PHE A 77 -7.49 -1.68 14.78
CA PHE A 77 -6.27 -2.30 15.31
C PHE A 77 -6.40 -3.82 15.46
N ARG A 78 -7.56 -4.34 15.86
CA ARG A 78 -7.80 -5.79 15.93
C ARG A 78 -7.72 -6.45 14.57
N ALA A 79 -8.38 -5.87 13.56
CA ALA A 79 -8.39 -6.39 12.20
C ALA A 79 -6.98 -6.33 11.58
N CYS A 80 -6.22 -5.26 11.85
CA CYS A 80 -4.82 -5.13 11.45
C CYS A 80 -3.97 -6.26 12.06
N GLY A 81 -4.04 -6.47 13.38
CA GLY A 81 -3.32 -7.56 14.05
C GLY A 81 -3.66 -8.95 13.51
N ARG A 82 -4.94 -9.21 13.18
CA ARG A 82 -5.35 -10.46 12.51
C ARG A 82 -4.75 -10.60 11.12
N SER A 83 -4.71 -9.51 10.36
CA SER A 83 -4.10 -9.51 9.03
C SER A 83 -2.59 -9.76 9.10
N LEU A 84 -1.86 -9.12 10.02
CA LEU A 84 -0.43 -9.35 10.24
C LEU A 84 -0.12 -10.81 10.58
N ASN A 85 -0.89 -11.42 11.50
CA ASN A 85 -0.71 -12.83 11.83
C ASN A 85 -0.93 -13.75 10.62
N LYS A 86 -1.94 -13.44 9.79
CA LYS A 86 -2.21 -14.19 8.56
C LYS A 86 -1.10 -13.99 7.51
N LEU A 87 -0.61 -12.77 7.35
CA LEU A 87 0.49 -12.42 6.46
C LEU A 87 1.77 -13.14 6.85
N HIS A 88 2.16 -13.08 8.14
CA HIS A 88 3.34 -13.75 8.66
C HIS A 88 3.28 -15.26 8.44
N SER A 89 2.16 -15.90 8.83
CA SER A 89 1.97 -17.34 8.61
C SER A 89 1.95 -17.75 7.13
N THR A 90 1.59 -16.82 6.23
CA THR A 90 1.62 -17.03 4.78
C THR A 90 3.07 -16.95 4.27
N ILE A 91 3.82 -15.92 4.67
CA ILE A 91 5.22 -15.73 4.28
C ILE A 91 6.11 -16.89 4.76
N SER A 92 5.92 -17.37 5.99
CA SER A 92 6.71 -18.47 6.56
C SER A 92 6.55 -19.81 5.83
N LYS A 93 5.54 -19.95 4.96
CA LYS A 93 5.20 -21.20 4.26
C LYS A 93 5.64 -21.22 2.79
N ILE A 94 6.32 -20.19 2.29
CA ILE A 94 6.36 -19.89 0.86
C ILE A 94 7.75 -19.98 0.20
N ASN A 95 7.70 -20.47 -1.05
CA ASN A 95 8.73 -20.52 -2.09
C ASN A 95 9.21 -19.09 -2.50
N PRO A 96 10.35 -18.91 -3.17
CA PRO A 96 10.95 -17.58 -3.42
C PRO A 96 10.22 -16.71 -4.48
N VAL A 97 8.99 -17.05 -4.88
CA VAL A 97 8.28 -16.42 -6.01
C VAL A 97 7.41 -15.25 -5.55
N PHE A 98 7.32 -14.21 -6.39
CA PHE A 98 6.42 -13.07 -6.19
C PHE A 98 4.95 -13.49 -6.13
N ARG A 99 4.20 -12.82 -5.25
CA ARG A 99 2.76 -13.01 -5.10
C ARG A 99 2.06 -11.67 -4.94
N GLU A 100 1.08 -11.41 -5.82
CA GLU A 100 0.32 -10.16 -5.81
C GLU A 100 -0.40 -9.93 -4.49
N ASP A 101 -0.99 -10.95 -3.88
CA ASP A 101 -1.74 -10.80 -2.64
C ASP A 101 -0.86 -10.44 -1.44
N ILE A 102 0.37 -10.97 -1.39
CA ILE A 102 1.37 -10.61 -0.37
C ILE A 102 1.85 -9.18 -0.62
N PHE A 103 2.12 -8.82 -1.87
CA PHE A 103 2.50 -7.46 -2.26
C PHE A 103 1.45 -6.43 -1.85
N TRP A 104 0.19 -6.65 -2.23
CA TRP A 104 -0.95 -5.80 -1.84
C TRP A 104 -1.11 -5.74 -0.32
N CYS A 105 -1.03 -6.88 0.38
CA CYS A 105 -1.22 -6.92 1.83
C CYS A 105 -0.15 -6.08 2.54
N THR A 106 1.11 -6.24 2.16
CA THR A 106 2.24 -5.50 2.76
C THR A 106 2.15 -4.01 2.48
N PHE A 107 1.80 -3.62 1.25
CA PHE A 107 1.55 -2.21 0.91
C PHE A 107 0.45 -1.60 1.79
N LEU A 108 -0.70 -2.29 1.91
CA LEU A 108 -1.83 -1.81 2.71
C LEU A 108 -1.51 -1.76 4.22
N HIS A 109 -0.65 -2.64 4.73
CA HIS A 109 -0.14 -2.55 6.11
C HIS A 109 0.68 -1.28 6.32
N GLY A 110 1.61 -0.96 5.42
CA GLY A 110 2.33 0.29 5.51
C GLY A 110 1.41 1.51 5.41
N LEU A 111 0.40 1.48 4.54
CA LEU A 111 -0.59 2.56 4.47
C LEU A 111 -1.41 2.68 5.77
N PHE A 112 -1.79 1.56 6.38
CA PHE A 112 -2.49 1.55 7.67
C PHE A 112 -1.65 2.22 8.76
N GLU A 113 -0.34 1.95 8.81
CA GLU A 113 0.57 2.56 9.78
C GLU A 113 0.77 4.04 9.55
N LEU A 114 0.94 4.47 8.29
CA LEU A 114 0.99 5.90 7.92
C LEU A 114 -0.22 6.64 8.45
N MET A 115 -1.38 5.99 8.40
CA MET A 115 -2.59 6.55 8.94
C MET A 115 -2.54 6.49 10.48
N ALA A 116 -2.35 5.31 11.07
CA ALA A 116 -2.57 5.06 12.49
C ALA A 116 -1.60 5.81 13.42
N GLU A 117 -0.38 6.08 12.99
CA GLU A 117 0.66 6.73 13.80
C GLU A 117 1.07 8.09 13.24
N ASN A 118 1.47 9.00 14.14
CA ASN A 118 2.19 10.23 13.78
C ASN A 118 3.72 10.00 13.73
N SER A 119 4.18 8.74 13.79
CA SER A 119 5.60 8.40 13.88
C SER A 119 6.15 8.00 12.50
N GLU A 120 7.24 8.64 12.08
CA GLU A 120 7.83 8.47 10.74
C GLU A 120 8.52 7.09 10.55
N ASN A 121 8.80 6.38 11.65
CA ASN A 121 9.64 5.17 11.64
C ASN A 121 8.88 3.88 11.28
N SER A 122 7.64 3.70 11.72
CA SER A 122 6.87 2.46 11.44
C SER A 122 6.50 2.37 9.95
N PHE A 123 5.97 3.46 9.41
CA PHE A 123 5.63 3.59 8.00
C PHE A 123 6.79 3.27 7.04
N SER A 124 7.96 3.87 7.29
CA SER A 124 9.15 3.66 6.45
C SER A 124 9.61 2.19 6.51
N ASN A 125 9.51 1.53 7.67
CA ASN A 125 9.91 0.13 7.79
C ASN A 125 8.95 -0.82 7.06
N HIS A 126 7.64 -0.70 7.22
CA HIS A 126 6.73 -1.69 6.61
C HIS A 126 6.34 -1.37 5.16
N MET A 127 6.08 -0.09 4.84
CA MET A 127 5.69 0.28 3.48
C MET A 127 6.90 0.21 2.54
N VAL A 128 8.07 0.66 2.97
CA VAL A 128 9.21 0.76 2.07
C VAL A 128 10.10 -0.48 2.10
N PHE A 129 10.52 -0.94 3.28
CA PHE A 129 11.36 -2.15 3.35
C PHE A 129 10.55 -3.42 3.06
N GLY A 130 9.36 -3.59 3.65
CA GLY A 130 8.54 -4.78 3.38
C GLY A 130 8.14 -4.93 1.91
N THR A 131 7.65 -3.86 1.29
CA THR A 131 7.18 -3.87 -0.10
C THR A 131 8.33 -4.03 -1.09
N SER A 132 9.49 -3.39 -0.85
CA SER A 132 10.69 -3.57 -1.69
C SER A 132 11.18 -5.02 -1.68
N GLN A 133 11.23 -5.68 -0.53
CA GLN A 133 11.65 -7.07 -0.40
C GLN A 133 10.75 -8.04 -1.18
N ILE A 134 9.47 -7.73 -1.31
CA ILE A 134 8.55 -8.53 -2.13
C ILE A 134 8.78 -8.24 -3.62
N LEU A 135 8.99 -6.97 -4.00
CA LEU A 135 9.26 -6.59 -5.39
C LEU A 135 10.58 -7.18 -5.93
N LEU A 136 11.58 -7.42 -5.08
CA LEU A 136 12.81 -8.13 -5.49
C LEU A 136 12.55 -9.55 -6.01
N ARG A 137 11.40 -10.15 -5.67
CA ARG A 137 11.02 -11.50 -6.13
C ARG A 137 10.25 -11.47 -7.45
N LEU A 138 9.95 -10.28 -7.99
CA LEU A 138 9.18 -10.13 -9.21
C LEU A 138 10.04 -10.50 -10.42
N GLU A 139 9.65 -11.55 -11.12
CA GLU A 139 10.33 -11.96 -12.35
C GLU A 139 9.95 -11.04 -13.54
N PRO A 140 10.92 -10.71 -14.42
CA PRO A 140 10.70 -9.92 -15.65
C PRO A 140 9.62 -10.43 -16.61
N THR A 141 9.20 -11.68 -16.48
CA THR A 141 8.23 -12.35 -17.35
C THR A 141 6.88 -12.57 -16.66
N ALA A 142 6.70 -12.10 -15.43
CA ALA A 142 5.45 -12.29 -14.70
C ALA A 142 4.25 -11.66 -15.47
N GLN A 143 3.07 -12.24 -15.35
CA GLN A 143 1.86 -11.61 -15.88
C GLN A 143 1.11 -10.98 -14.71
N LEU A 144 1.24 -9.66 -14.56
CA LEU A 144 0.59 -8.91 -13.48
C LEU A 144 -0.77 -8.37 -13.89
N CYS A 145 -1.72 -8.34 -12.95
CA CYS A 145 -2.97 -7.63 -13.16
C CYS A 145 -2.75 -6.11 -13.28
N VAL A 146 -3.70 -5.41 -13.92
CA VAL A 146 -3.60 -3.97 -14.18
C VAL A 146 -3.49 -3.16 -12.89
N SER A 147 -4.25 -3.54 -11.87
CA SER A 147 -4.22 -2.89 -10.56
C SER A 147 -2.86 -3.07 -9.88
N THR A 148 -2.24 -4.25 -9.96
CA THR A 148 -0.91 -4.49 -9.39
C THR A 148 0.17 -3.67 -10.10
N LYS A 149 0.11 -3.54 -11.43
CA LYS A 149 1.01 -2.64 -12.17
C LYS A 149 0.83 -1.19 -11.72
N SER A 150 -0.41 -0.75 -11.56
CA SER A 150 -0.73 0.60 -11.09
C SER A 150 -0.28 0.84 -9.63
N LEU A 151 -0.29 -0.20 -8.80
CA LEU A 151 0.20 -0.13 -7.43
C LEU A 151 1.74 -0.04 -7.39
N ILE A 152 2.43 -0.80 -8.23
CA ILE A 152 3.90 -0.70 -8.39
C ILE A 152 4.29 0.73 -8.79
N ASP A 153 3.52 1.32 -9.70
CA ASP A 153 3.68 2.71 -10.13
C ASP A 153 3.53 3.70 -8.97
N ALA A 154 2.48 3.55 -8.16
CA ALA A 154 2.26 4.34 -6.96
C ALA A 154 3.39 4.17 -5.92
N TYR A 155 3.86 2.92 -5.72
CA TYR A 155 4.98 2.62 -4.82
C TYR A 155 6.23 3.41 -5.17
N TRP A 156 6.61 3.48 -6.46
CA TRP A 156 7.80 4.22 -6.88
C TRP A 156 7.70 5.71 -6.58
N ILE A 157 6.52 6.31 -6.73
CA ILE A 157 6.31 7.72 -6.37
C ILE A 157 6.50 7.91 -4.87
N LEU A 158 5.89 7.05 -4.06
CA LEU A 158 5.99 7.12 -2.60
C LEU A 158 7.43 6.94 -2.13
N GLU A 159 8.16 5.98 -2.71
CA GLU A 159 9.54 5.67 -2.33
C GLU A 159 10.51 6.81 -2.69
N VAL A 160 10.34 7.41 -3.86
CA VAL A 160 11.15 8.56 -4.28
C VAL A 160 10.85 9.78 -3.42
N ASN A 161 9.57 10.05 -3.09
CA ASN A 161 9.21 11.12 -2.17
C ASN A 161 9.81 10.92 -0.78
N ARG A 162 9.75 9.71 -0.22
CA ARG A 162 10.40 9.40 1.06
C ARG A 162 11.91 9.66 1.00
N THR A 163 12.58 9.17 -0.03
CA THR A 163 14.01 9.36 -0.25
C THR A 163 14.40 10.85 -0.29
N ILE A 164 13.58 11.68 -0.94
CA ILE A 164 13.80 13.14 -1.01
C ILE A 164 13.54 13.80 0.35
N LEU A 165 12.41 13.50 0.99
CA LEU A 165 11.97 14.15 2.23
C LEU A 165 12.89 13.83 3.41
N TYR A 166 13.35 12.58 3.50
CA TYR A 166 14.14 12.10 4.64
C TYR A 166 15.64 11.97 4.33
N GLY A 167 16.08 12.26 3.10
CA GLY A 167 17.49 12.13 2.70
C GLY A 167 17.99 10.67 2.68
N ASP A 168 17.10 9.69 2.62
CA ASP A 168 17.41 8.27 2.67
C ASP A 168 17.82 7.67 1.32
N ASN A 169 18.26 6.42 1.30
CA ASN A 169 18.53 5.69 0.05
C ASN A 169 17.22 5.11 -0.50
N LEU A 170 17.15 4.97 -1.83
CA LEU A 170 16.15 4.12 -2.46
C LEU A 170 16.37 2.68 -1.99
N SER A 171 15.28 2.00 -1.65
CA SER A 171 15.30 0.62 -1.16
C SER A 171 15.50 -0.40 -2.28
N LEU A 172 15.28 0.02 -3.52
CA LEU A 172 15.50 -0.76 -4.74
C LEU A 172 16.33 0.05 -5.73
N ASP A 173 17.23 -0.62 -6.44
CA ASP A 173 17.94 -0.03 -7.57
C ASP A 173 16.99 0.10 -8.78
N PRO A 174 16.68 1.34 -9.23
CA PRO A 174 15.83 1.57 -10.40
C PRO A 174 16.41 0.98 -11.71
N GLY A 175 17.73 0.75 -11.77
CA GLY A 175 18.40 0.16 -12.94
C GLY A 175 18.18 -1.34 -13.09
N ASN A 176 18.02 -2.05 -11.97
CA ASN A 176 17.72 -3.49 -11.95
C ASN A 176 16.21 -3.77 -12.05
N TYR A 177 15.38 -2.81 -11.66
CA TYR A 177 13.96 -2.91 -11.89
C TYR A 177 13.68 -2.68 -13.37
N HIS A 178 12.93 -3.58 -14.00
CA HIS A 178 12.52 -3.43 -15.39
C HIS A 178 11.44 -2.35 -15.48
N LEU A 179 11.87 -1.09 -15.38
CA LEU A 179 11.07 0.13 -15.57
C LEU A 179 10.34 0.12 -16.93
N SER A 180 10.68 -0.82 -17.83
CA SER A 180 10.01 -1.08 -19.11
C SER A 180 8.52 -1.35 -18.98
N TRP A 181 8.07 -1.91 -17.86
CA TRP A 181 6.64 -2.19 -17.62
C TRP A 181 5.83 -0.92 -17.37
N THR A 182 6.46 0.09 -16.77
CA THR A 182 5.87 1.37 -16.42
C THR A 182 6.06 2.41 -17.53
N LYS A 183 7.06 2.23 -18.42
CA LYS A 183 7.31 3.14 -19.57
C LYS A 183 6.16 3.23 -20.59
N LYS A 184 5.29 2.22 -20.69
CA LYS A 184 4.20 2.20 -21.69
C LYS A 184 2.89 2.85 -21.22
N GLY A 185 2.73 3.11 -19.92
CA GLY A 185 1.46 3.59 -19.34
C GLY A 185 1.49 5.03 -18.79
N TRP A 186 2.67 5.62 -18.62
CA TRP A 186 2.79 6.94 -18.01
C TRP A 186 2.79 8.05 -19.07
N PRO A 187 2.10 9.18 -18.83
CA PRO A 187 2.35 10.38 -19.60
C PRO A 187 3.85 10.72 -19.53
N GLU A 188 4.47 10.93 -20.71
CA GLU A 188 5.90 11.21 -20.85
C GLU A 188 6.49 12.24 -19.85
N PRO A 189 5.75 13.30 -19.46
CA PRO A 189 6.22 14.25 -18.45
C PRO A 189 6.36 13.64 -17.04
N LEU A 190 5.42 12.81 -16.60
CA LEU A 190 5.44 12.23 -15.25
C LEU A 190 6.59 11.22 -15.12
N GLN A 191 6.88 10.50 -16.20
CA GLN A 191 8.03 9.61 -16.28
C GLN A 191 9.35 10.40 -16.22
N LYS A 192 9.45 11.51 -16.96
CA LYS A 192 10.62 12.41 -16.89
C LYS A 192 10.80 13.00 -15.50
N ILE A 193 9.71 13.40 -14.84
CA ILE A 193 9.73 13.94 -13.47
C ILE A 193 10.20 12.87 -12.50
N LEU A 194 9.68 11.63 -12.56
CA LEU A 194 10.12 10.56 -11.67
C LEU A 194 11.61 10.22 -11.87
N ILE A 195 12.06 10.12 -13.13
CA ILE A 195 13.49 9.91 -13.46
C ILE A 195 14.33 11.07 -12.93
N LEU A 196 13.85 12.31 -13.09
CA LEU A 196 14.53 13.49 -12.56
C LEU A 196 14.62 13.40 -11.04
N MET A 197 13.51 13.16 -10.33
CA MET A 197 13.43 13.02 -8.88
C MET A 197 14.37 11.92 -8.34
N ILE A 198 14.44 10.76 -9.02
CA ILE A 198 15.40 9.69 -8.71
C ILE A 198 16.86 10.18 -8.85
N ARG A 199 17.15 10.93 -9.91
CA ARG A 199 18.49 11.49 -10.13
C ARG A 199 18.82 12.58 -9.10
N THR A 200 17.88 13.45 -8.75
CA THR A 200 18.08 14.51 -7.75
C THR A 200 18.26 13.94 -6.36
N SER A 201 17.50 12.91 -5.97
CA SER A 201 17.67 12.26 -4.66
C SER A 201 19.05 11.62 -4.53
N THR A 202 19.57 11.03 -5.61
CA THR A 202 20.93 10.48 -5.67
C THR A 202 22.00 11.58 -5.65
N PHE A 203 21.74 12.72 -6.29
CA PHE A 203 22.67 13.86 -6.36
C PHE A 203 22.80 14.61 -5.04
N ALA A 204 21.69 14.87 -4.34
CA ALA A 204 21.67 15.56 -3.04
C ALA A 204 22.61 14.90 -2.02
N LYS A 205 22.80 13.58 -2.11
CA LYS A 205 23.74 12.84 -1.26
C LYS A 205 25.21 13.05 -1.60
N ARG A 206 25.55 13.33 -2.86
CA ARG A 206 26.94 13.56 -3.26
C ARG A 206 27.50 14.89 -2.80
N GLN A 207 26.63 15.82 -2.37
CA GLN A 207 27.02 17.13 -1.83
C GLN A 207 27.10 17.16 -0.30
N ALA A 208 26.71 16.08 0.39
CA ALA A 208 26.74 15.97 1.84
C ALA A 208 27.99 15.21 2.39
N ILE A 209 29.02 15.06 1.56
CA ILE A 209 30.33 14.47 1.91
C ILE A 209 31.39 15.55 1.81
#